data_AF-A0A1V5YRX4-F1
#
_entry.id   AF-A0A1V5YRX4-F1
#
_cell.length_a   1.000
_cell.length_b   1.000
_cell.length_c   1.000
_cell.angle_alpha   90.00
_cell.angle_beta   90.00
_cell.angle_gamma   90.00
#
_symmetry.space_group_name_H-M   'P 1'
#
loop_
_entity.id
_entity.type
_entity.pdbx_description
1 polymer ?
#
loop_
_entity_poly.entity_id
_entity_poly.type
_entity_poly.pdbx_seq_one_letter_code
_entity_poly.pdbx_strand_id
1 'polypeptide(L)'
;MYKNTSMFQAIPLSQRLRVLFMCFMAWTFVYSQIPVSNEAELRAIANDLQGHYQLTKDITLKQAWIPLATDEPLQNTLDENGYIKVIP
;
A
#
# COMPACT_ATOMS: atom_id res chain seq x y z
N MET A 1 -1.09 -64.90 -3.91
CA MET A 1 0.00 -63.92 -3.69
C MET A 1 -0.25 -62.70 -4.55
N TYR A 2 -0.82 -61.62 -4.01
CA TYR A 2 -1.01 -60.36 -4.73
C TYR A 2 0.25 -59.52 -4.56
N LYS A 3 0.98 -59.23 -5.64
CA LYS A 3 2.13 -58.30 -5.60
C LYS A 3 1.56 -56.89 -5.55
N ASN A 4 1.43 -56.33 -4.35
CA ASN A 4 1.16 -54.91 -4.16
C ASN A 4 2.42 -54.14 -4.59
N THR A 5 2.46 -53.77 -5.86
CA THR A 5 3.55 -52.96 -6.41
C THR A 5 3.14 -51.53 -6.15
N SER A 6 3.62 -50.99 -5.03
CA SER A 6 3.46 -49.59 -4.67
C SER A 6 4.01 -48.73 -5.79
N MET A 7 3.11 -48.25 -6.64
CA MET A 7 3.39 -47.38 -7.77
C MET A 7 3.68 -45.97 -7.24
N PHE A 8 4.83 -45.80 -6.56
CA PHE A 8 5.39 -44.47 -6.34
C PHE A 8 6.03 -44.03 -7.65
N GLN A 9 5.22 -43.51 -8.58
CA GLN A 9 5.74 -42.89 -9.79
C GLN A 9 6.65 -41.73 -9.40
N ALA A 10 7.90 -41.80 -9.84
CA ALA A 10 8.87 -40.73 -9.65
C ALA A 10 8.37 -39.48 -10.41
N ILE A 11 7.87 -38.49 -9.67
CA ILE A 11 7.43 -37.21 -10.24
C ILE A 11 8.63 -36.60 -11.00
N PRO A 12 8.54 -36.37 -12.31
CA PRO A 12 9.65 -35.86 -13.11
C PRO A 12 10.10 -34.48 -12.62
N LEU A 13 11.41 -34.21 -12.68
CA LEU A 13 12.03 -32.98 -12.19
C LEU A 13 11.35 -31.71 -12.76
N SER A 14 10.90 -31.76 -14.00
CA SER A 14 10.17 -30.67 -14.67
C SER A 14 8.82 -30.36 -14.02
N GLN A 15 8.11 -31.36 -13.48
CA GLN A 15 6.86 -31.14 -12.73
C GLN A 15 7.13 -30.57 -11.33
N ARG A 16 8.21 -30.99 -10.68
CA ARG A 16 8.63 -30.41 -9.37
C ARG A 16 9.02 -28.94 -9.52
N LEU A 17 9.77 -28.62 -10.58
CA LEU A 17 10.21 -27.25 -10.87
C LEU A 17 9.00 -26.35 -11.15
N ARG A 18 7.98 -26.85 -11.86
CA ARG A 18 6.74 -26.11 -12.14
C ARG A 18 5.95 -25.80 -10.86
N VAL A 19 5.82 -26.76 -9.94
CA VAL A 19 5.15 -26.53 -8.65
C VAL A 19 5.90 -25.49 -7.83
N LEU A 20 7.24 -25.58 -7.77
CA LEU A 20 8.07 -24.59 -7.06
C LEU A 20 7.93 -23.18 -7.66
N PHE A 21 7.87 -23.07 -8.99
CA PHE A 21 7.69 -21.80 -9.70
C PHE A 21 6.30 -21.19 -9.46
N MET A 22 5.25 -22.01 -9.41
CA MET A 22 3.90 -21.57 -9.07
C MET A 22 3.79 -21.08 -7.62
N CYS A 23 4.48 -21.73 -6.66
CA CYS A 23 4.54 -21.26 -5.27
C CYS A 23 5.24 -19.90 -5.14
N PHE A 24 6.18 -19.58 -6.04
CA PHE A 24 6.90 -18.31 -6.05
C PHE A 24 6.09 -17.14 -6.61
N MET A 25 5.14 -17.39 -7.52
CA MET A 25 4.28 -16.35 -8.09
C MET A 25 3.15 -15.87 -7.15
N ALA A 26 2.84 -16.63 -6.10
CA ALA A 26 1.83 -16.24 -5.12
C ALA A 26 2.26 -15.09 -4.19
N TRP A 27 3.47 -14.54 -4.37
CA TRP A 27 4.04 -13.48 -3.53
C TRP A 27 3.87 -12.06 -4.09
N THR A 28 3.14 -11.87 -5.20
CA THR A 28 2.80 -10.51 -5.61
C THR A 28 1.73 -9.96 -4.67
N PHE A 29 2.17 -9.33 -3.58
CA PHE A 29 1.34 -8.49 -2.74
C PHE A 29 0.83 -7.34 -3.61
N VAL A 30 -0.45 -7.40 -3.99
CA VAL A 30 -1.16 -6.23 -4.49
C VAL A 30 -1.36 -5.32 -3.29
N TYR A 31 -0.59 -4.24 -3.19
CA TYR A 31 -0.86 -3.17 -2.23
C TYR A 31 -2.19 -2.53 -2.61
N SER A 32 -3.29 -2.97 -1.98
CA SER A 32 -4.61 -2.38 -2.16
C SER A 32 -4.61 -0.99 -1.53
N GLN A 33 -4.59 0.05 -2.35
CA GLN A 33 -4.76 1.43 -1.87
C GLN A 33 -6.21 1.62 -1.43
N ILE A 34 -6.41 2.33 -0.32
CA ILE A 34 -7.72 2.70 0.20
C ILE A 34 -8.20 3.91 -0.63
N PRO A 35 -9.27 3.77 -1.42
CA PRO A 35 -9.76 4.87 -2.24
C PRO A 35 -10.39 5.95 -1.34
N VAL A 36 -10.04 7.20 -1.60
CA VAL A 36 -10.57 8.37 -0.92
C VAL A 36 -11.22 9.26 -1.97
N SER A 37 -12.46 9.62 -1.70
CA SER A 37 -13.38 10.17 -2.70
C SER A 37 -14.19 11.33 -2.13
N ASN A 38 -14.28 11.49 -0.82
CA ASN A 38 -15.01 12.58 -0.18
C ASN A 38 -14.29 13.13 1.06
N GLU A 39 -14.75 14.27 1.55
CA GLU A 39 -14.14 14.95 2.69
C GLU A 39 -14.16 14.10 3.97
N ALA A 40 -15.19 13.28 4.19
CA ALA A 40 -15.28 12.44 5.37
C ALA A 40 -14.22 11.32 5.36
N GLU A 41 -14.02 10.67 4.22
CA GLU A 41 -12.96 9.67 3.99
C GLU A 41 -11.58 10.31 4.13
N LEU A 42 -11.40 11.51 3.59
CA LEU A 42 -10.15 12.26 3.71
C LEU A 42 -9.82 12.60 5.17
N ARG A 43 -10.81 12.99 5.96
CA ARG A 43 -10.66 13.26 7.40
C ARG A 43 -10.43 11.99 8.21
N ALA A 44 -10.95 10.85 7.77
CA ALA A 44 -10.76 9.58 8.44
C ALA A 44 -9.29 9.11 8.44
N ILE A 45 -8.45 9.59 7.50
CA ILE A 45 -7.00 9.36 7.48
C ILE A 45 -6.35 9.80 8.79
N ALA A 46 -6.88 10.82 9.47
CA ALA A 46 -6.36 11.27 10.76
C ALA A 46 -6.38 10.18 11.84
N ASN A 47 -7.24 9.16 11.71
CA ASN A 47 -7.34 8.06 12.65
C ASN A 47 -6.34 6.93 12.36
N ASP A 48 -5.80 6.86 11.14
CA ASP A 48 -4.85 5.84 10.71
C ASP A 48 -3.88 6.42 9.68
N LEU A 49 -2.78 7.00 10.17
CA LEU A 49 -1.75 7.62 9.33
C LEU A 49 -0.86 6.59 8.62
N GLN A 50 -1.00 5.29 8.91
CA GLN A 50 -0.18 4.24 8.33
C GLN A 50 -0.82 3.61 7.08
N GLY A 51 -2.08 3.95 6.78
CA GLY A 51 -2.77 3.47 5.60
C GLY A 51 -2.19 4.02 4.28
N HIS A 52 -2.30 3.23 3.22
CA HIS A 52 -1.97 3.66 1.86
C HIS A 52 -3.23 4.18 1.17
N TYR A 53 -3.38 5.49 1.08
CA TYR A 53 -4.59 6.14 0.53
C TYR A 53 -4.37 6.66 -0.89
N GLN A 54 -5.40 6.58 -1.73
CA GLN A 54 -5.39 7.14 -3.08
C GLN A 54 -6.61 8.04 -3.29
N LEU A 55 -6.38 9.29 -3.69
CA LEU A 55 -7.47 10.18 -4.13
C LEU A 55 -8.02 9.71 -5.49
N THR A 56 -9.32 9.46 -5.54
CA THR A 56 -10.02 8.97 -6.74
C THR A 56 -10.82 10.06 -7.46
N LYS A 57 -11.03 11.22 -6.80
CA LYS A 57 -11.66 12.42 -7.35
C LYS A 57 -11.22 13.66 -6.57
N ASP A 58 -11.49 14.82 -7.15
CA ASP A 58 -11.33 16.09 -6.46
C ASP A 58 -12.27 16.18 -5.25
N ILE A 59 -11.76 16.69 -4.14
CA ILE A 59 -12.48 16.82 -2.88
C ILE A 59 -12.50 18.29 -2.49
N THR A 60 -13.70 18.88 -2.45
CA THR A 60 -13.90 20.22 -1.90
C THR A 60 -14.02 20.14 -0.38
N LEU A 61 -13.16 20.86 0.33
CA LEU A 61 -13.23 20.98 1.79
C LEU A 61 -14.25 22.06 2.17
N LYS A 62 -15.26 21.68 2.95
CA LYS A 62 -16.25 22.64 3.48
C LYS A 62 -15.79 23.33 4.76
N GLN A 63 -14.84 22.72 5.46
CA GLN A 63 -14.28 23.22 6.71
C GLN A 63 -12.76 23.33 6.59
N ALA A 64 -12.17 24.21 7.40
CA ALA A 64 -10.71 24.34 7.47
C ALA A 64 -10.04 22.98 7.72
N TRP A 65 -8.90 22.76 7.06
CA TRP A 65 -8.11 21.56 7.25
C TRP A 65 -7.26 21.69 8.52
N ILE A 66 -7.33 20.68 9.38
CA ILE A 66 -6.43 20.55 10.53
C ILE A 66 -5.28 19.64 10.07
N PRO A 67 -4.03 20.09 10.11
CA PRO A 67 -2.88 19.27 9.75
C PRO A 67 -2.86 17.94 10.50
N LEU A 68 -2.50 16.86 9.81
CA LEU A 68 -2.52 15.50 10.36
C LEU A 68 -1.29 15.17 11.23
N ALA A 69 -0.27 16.02 11.23
CA ALA A 69 0.96 15.84 11.99
C ALA A 69 1.14 16.99 13.00
N THR A 70 1.47 16.64 14.25
CA THR A 70 1.48 17.58 15.40
C THR A 70 2.87 17.83 15.97
N ASP A 71 3.98 17.41 15.34
CA ASP A 71 5.28 17.51 16.00
C ASP A 71 6.23 18.59 15.49
N GLU A 72 5.87 19.39 14.48
CA GLU A 72 6.45 20.72 14.32
C GLU A 72 5.63 21.54 13.31
N PRO A 73 5.25 22.79 13.61
CA PRO A 73 4.84 23.70 12.56
C PRO A 73 6.04 23.84 11.62
N LEU A 74 5.86 23.47 10.35
CA LEU A 74 6.80 23.88 9.29
C LEU A 74 6.83 25.41 9.32
N GLN A 75 7.85 25.98 9.96
CA GLN A 75 8.17 27.42 10.00
C GLN A 75 8.67 27.90 8.63
N ASN A 76 8.10 27.35 7.57
CA ASN A 76 8.43 27.65 6.20
C ASN A 76 7.51 28.79 5.81
N THR A 77 8.00 30.02 5.96
CA THR A 77 7.37 31.17 5.33
C THR A 77 7.56 30.99 3.82
N LEU A 78 6.45 30.81 3.08
CA LEU A 78 6.48 30.95 1.63
C LEU A 78 6.82 32.40 1.34
N ASP A 79 8.01 32.68 0.81
CA ASP A 79 8.27 33.99 0.25
C ASP A 79 7.45 34.19 -1.03
N GLU A 80 7.21 35.45 -1.40
CA GLU A 80 6.46 35.85 -2.61
C GLU A 80 7.11 35.40 -3.92
N ASN A 81 8.24 34.69 -3.85
CA ASN A 81 9.01 34.17 -4.99
C ASN A 81 9.03 32.62 -5.05
N GLY A 82 8.28 31.93 -4.18
CA GLY A 82 8.12 30.48 -4.24
C GLY A 82 9.31 29.68 -3.70
N TYR A 83 10.20 30.29 -2.93
CA TYR A 83 11.29 29.59 -2.25
C TYR A 83 10.98 29.37 -0.76
N ILE A 84 11.35 28.18 -0.27
CA ILE A 84 11.26 27.86 1.15
C ILE A 84 12.51 28.41 1.84
N LYS A 85 12.37 29.48 2.62
CA LYS A 85 13.45 29.97 3.49
C LYS A 85 13.26 29.41 4.90
N VAL A 86 14.14 28.50 5.30
CA VAL A 86 14.25 28.04 6.69
C VAL A 86 14.98 29.14 7.47
N ILE A 87 14.32 29.73 8.47
CA ILE A 87 14.95 30.67 9.42
C ILE A 87 15.33 29.85 10.66
N PRO A 88 16.59 29.91 11.14
CA PRO A 88 17.04 29.19 12.34
C PRO A 88 16.43 29.75 13.62
#